data_AF-A0A2N0U3T6-F1
#
_entry.id   AF-A0A2N0U3T6-F1
#
_cell.length_a   1.000
_cell.length_b   1.000
_cell.length_c   1.000
_cell.angle_alpha   90.00
_cell.angle_beta   90.00
_cell.angle_gamma   90.00
#
_symmetry.space_group_name_H-M   'P 1'
#
loop_
_entity.id
_entity.type
_entity.pdbx_description
1 polymer ?
#
loop_
_entity_poly.entity_id
_entity_poly.type
_entity_poly.pdbx_seq_one_letter_code
_entity_poly.pdbx_strand_id
1 'polypeptide(L)' 'MVLISERTTVESNHEGFFYSNISSGVYIKKGMELGYVTDLFGNKLETIYAPVDGFILYKSF' A
#
# COMPACT_ATOMS: atom_id res chain seq x y z
N MET A 1 20.99 -9.99 -7.17
CA MET A 1 19.85 -10.86 -6.81
C MET A 1 19.28 -10.36 -5.50
N VAL A 2 18.01 -9.97 -5.46
CA VAL A 2 17.34 -9.60 -4.19
C VAL A 2 16.71 -10.88 -3.65
N LEU A 3 17.09 -11.27 -2.43
CA LEU A 3 16.47 -12.38 -1.72
C LEU A 3 15.39 -11.83 -0.80
N ILE A 4 14.16 -12.34 -0.93
CA ILE A 4 13.04 -11.96 -0.07
C ILE A 4 13.00 -12.94 1.09
N SER A 5 13.44 -12.52 2.27
CA SER A 5 13.41 -13.33 3.49
C SER A 5 12.06 -13.32 4.18
N GLU A 6 11.37 -12.17 4.13
CA GLU A 6 10.10 -11.94 4.81
C GLU A 6 9.15 -11.15 3.92
N ARG A 7 7.84 -11.36 4.13
CA ARG A 7 6.80 -10.69 3.37
C ARG A 7 5.70 -10.19 4.29
N THR A 8 5.32 -8.93 4.11
CA THR A 8 4.18 -8.30 4.79
C THR A 8 3.16 -7.87 3.75
N THR A 9 1.87 -8.10 4.04
CA THR A 9 0.73 -7.62 3.23
C THR A 9 -0.07 -6.65 4.08
N VAL A 10 -0.56 -5.58 3.47
CA VAL A 10 -1.47 -4.61 4.10
C VAL A 10 -2.77 -4.66 3.33
N GLU A 11 -3.87 -4.81 4.07
CA GLU A 11 -5.22 -4.82 3.52
C GLU A 11 -5.99 -3.60 4.02
N SER A 12 -6.93 -3.13 3.21
CA SER A 12 -7.87 -2.08 3.59
C SER A 12 -8.89 -2.64 4.58
N ASN A 13 -9.30 -1.82 5.56
CA ASN A 13 -10.43 -2.15 6.43
C ASN A 13 -11.79 -1.83 5.79
N HIS A 14 -11.77 -1.23 4.60
CA HIS A 14 -12.94 -0.78 3.86
C HIS A 14 -12.98 -1.39 2.46
N GLU A 15 -14.18 -1.76 2.02
CA GLU A 15 -14.46 -2.01 0.61
C GLU A 15 -14.50 -0.68 -0.14
N GLY A 16 -13.75 -0.57 -1.24
CA GLY A 16 -13.65 0.67 -2.01
C GLY A 16 -12.58 0.61 -3.08
N PHE A 17 -12.26 1.77 -3.63
CA PHE A 17 -11.26 1.91 -4.70
C PHE A 17 -9.94 2.37 -4.13
N PHE A 18 -8.88 1.59 -4.36
CA PHE A 18 -7.53 1.93 -3.89
C PHE A 18 -6.76 2.76 -4.92
N TYR A 19 -6.21 3.89 -4.48
CA TYR A 19 -5.39 4.80 -5.28
C TYR A 19 -3.98 4.89 -4.71
N SER A 20 -2.96 4.73 -5.57
CA SER A 20 -1.56 4.80 -5.17
C SER A 20 -0.64 5.12 -6.34
N ASN A 21 0.21 6.14 -6.16
CA ASN A 21 1.25 6.52 -7.12
C ASN A 21 2.57 5.76 -6.91
N ILE A 22 2.63 4.79 -5.98
CA ILE A 22 3.87 4.05 -5.69
C ILE A 22 3.99 2.83 -6.61
N SER A 23 5.09 2.72 -7.34
CA SER A 23 5.36 1.57 -8.21
C SER A 23 6.01 0.40 -7.46
N SER A 24 5.89 -0.81 -8.00
CA SER A 24 6.68 -1.96 -7.55
C SER A 24 8.18 -1.71 -7.72
N GLY A 25 8.99 -2.28 -6.82
CA GLY A 25 10.44 -2.08 -6.77
C GLY A 25 10.88 -0.80 -6.07
N VAL A 26 9.95 0.05 -5.63
CA VAL A 26 10.27 1.25 -4.83
C VAL A 26 10.52 0.86 -3.39
N TYR A 27 11.58 1.42 -2.81
CA TYR A 27 11.88 1.33 -1.38
C TYR A 27 11.00 2.30 -0.58
N ILE A 28 10.40 1.81 0.50
CA ILE A 28 9.49 2.55 1.38
C ILE A 28 9.97 2.45 2.83
N LYS A 29 9.56 3.42 3.64
CA LYS A 29 9.83 3.47 5.09
C LYS A 29 8.54 3.24 5.87
N LYS A 30 8.65 2.60 7.03
CA LYS A 30 7.54 2.47 7.98
C LYS A 30 6.92 3.84 8.26
N GLY A 31 5.59 3.90 8.23
CA GLY A 31 4.81 5.13 8.38
C GLY A 31 4.67 5.96 7.11
N MET A 32 5.32 5.60 5.99
CA MET A 32 5.11 6.26 4.71
C MET A 32 3.71 5.97 4.18
N GLU A 33 3.00 7.00 3.70
CA GLU A 33 1.72 6.83 3.02
C GLU A 33 1.93 6.08 1.69
N LEU A 34 1.20 4.97 1.54
CA LEU A 34 1.24 4.12 0.35
C LEU A 34 0.13 4.47 -0.64
N GLY A 35 -0.96 5.05 -0.15
CA GLY A 35 -2.14 5.36 -0.93
C GLY A 35 -3.35 5.55 -0.03
N TYR A 36 -4.54 5.59 -0.64
CA TYR A 36 -5.79 5.75 0.08
C TYR A 36 -6.93 5.02 -0.62
N VAL A 37 -7.98 4.75 0.14
CA VAL A 37 -9.20 4.09 -0.33
C VAL A 37 -10.35 5.09 -0.35
N THR A 38 -11.17 5.07 -1.40
CA THR A 38 -12.40 5.87 -1.48
C THR A 38 -13.64 5.02 -1.65
N ASP A 39 -14.80 5.58 -1.32
CA ASP A 39 -16.10 5.05 -1.75
C ASP A 39 -16.39 5.38 -3.23
N LEU A 40 -17.58 4.98 -3.71
CA LEU A 40 -18.07 5.23 -5.07
C LEU A 40 -18.28 6.72 -5.40
N PHE A 41 -18.37 7.58 -4.39
CA PHE A 41 -18.58 9.02 -4.54
C PHE A 41 -17.28 9.82 -4.44
N GLY A 42 -16.15 9.14 -4.20
CA GLY A 42 -14.84 9.75 -4.05
C GLY A 42 -14.52 10.22 -2.63
N ASN A 43 -15.35 9.87 -1.63
CA ASN A 43 -15.03 10.19 -0.24
C ASN A 43 -13.90 9.29 0.24
N LYS A 44 -12.84 9.87 0.80
CA LYS A 44 -11.71 9.12 1.35
C LYS A 44 -12.13 8.41 2.63
N LEU A 45 -12.01 7.08 2.64
CA LEU A 45 -12.35 6.21 3.76
C LEU A 45 -11.13 5.93 4.65
N GLU A 46 -9.98 5.65 4.02
CA GLU A 46 -8.77 5.22 4.72
C GLU A 46 -7.50 5.70 4.01
N THR A 47 -6.47 6.02 4.80
CA THR A 47 -5.09 6.19 4.29
C THR A 47 -4.30 4.94 4.67
N ILE A 48 -3.64 4.32 3.69
CA ILE A 48 -2.83 3.12 3.90
C ILE A 48 -1.38 3.53 4.15
N TYR A 49 -0.80 3.06 5.25
CA TYR A 49 0.58 3.35 5.63
C TYR A 49 1.44 2.10 5.62
N ALA A 50 2.73 2.27 5.33
CA ALA A 50 3.72 1.21 5.40
C ALA A 50 3.90 0.70 6.84
N PRO A 51 3.70 -0.59 7.14
CA PRO A 51 3.91 -1.14 8.47
C PRO A 51 5.40 -1.42 8.77
N VAL A 52 6.22 -1.50 7.72
CA VAL A 52 7.64 -1.89 7.75
C VAL A 52 8.45 -1.11 6.73
N ASP A 53 9.77 -1.11 6.91
CA ASP A 53 10.72 -0.71 5.88
C ASP A 53 10.87 -1.85 4.86
N GLY A 54 10.93 -1.54 3.56
CA GLY A 54 11.08 -2.59 2.55
C GLY A 54 10.85 -2.14 1.11
N PHE A 55 10.64 -3.10 0.22
CA PHE A 55 10.34 -2.85 -1.19
C PHE A 55 8.90 -3.27 -1.51
N ILE A 56 8.19 -2.47 -2.30
CA ILE A 56 6.87 -2.87 -2.82
C ILE A 56 7.06 -3.98 -3.85
N LEU A 57 6.47 -5.14 -3.61
CA LEU A 57 6.50 -6.25 -4.56
C LEU A 57 5.41 -6.11 -5.61
N TYR A 58 4.17 -5.91 -5.18
CA TYR A 58 3.02 -5.69 -6.04
C TYR A 58 1.91 -5.00 -5.26
N LYS A 59 0.88 -4.55 -5.99
CA LYS A 59 -0.37 -4.02 -5.46
C LYS A 59 -1.51 -4.75 -6.18
N SER A 60 -2.53 -5.17 -5.44
CA SER A 60 -3.80 -5.63 -6.01
C SER A 60 -4.85 -4.56 -5.76
N PHE A 61 -5.78 -4.43 -6.70
CA PHE A 61 -6.92 -3.52 -6.65
C PHE A 61 -8.11 -4.22 -6.00
#